data_AF-A0A975BP39-F1
#
_entry.id   AF-A0A975BP39-F1
#
_cell.length_a   1.000
_cell.length_b   1.000
_cell.length_c   1.000
_cell.angle_alpha   90.00
_cell.angle_beta   90.00
_cell.angle_gamma   90.00
#
_symmetry.space_group_name_H-M   'P 1'
#
loop_
_entity.id
_entity.type
_entity.pdbx_description
1 polymer ?
#
loop_
_entity_poly.entity_id
_entity_poly.type
_entity_poly.pdbx_seq_one_letter_code
_entity_poly.pdbx_strand_id
1 'polypeptide(L)'
;MKKKVRYLFEPVTAPQMRYIWGLAKGRTEQLYEMCVRLTGFPSVSFLSMQEASYVIETLKGPTRWLKPPPPKTAEQIGGDTTAMPSYGQMVGIRKLALETGWDKEHLKSHIERQYKTAFRSLDREQARGVYAGLVNIRTYPDKNELESGLRRALR
;
A
#
# COMPACT_ATOMS: atom_id res chain seq x y z
N MET A 1 21.10 12.25 -17.62
CA MET A 1 19.72 11.72 -17.54
C MET A 1 18.94 12.49 -16.48
N LYS A 2 17.76 13.05 -16.79
CA LYS A 2 16.90 13.69 -15.78
C LYS A 2 16.42 12.61 -14.80
N LYS A 3 16.63 12.79 -13.49
CA LYS A 3 16.11 11.87 -12.47
C LYS A 3 14.59 11.80 -12.60
N LYS A 4 14.05 10.59 -12.80
CA LYS A 4 12.61 10.36 -12.88
C LYS A 4 11.99 10.71 -11.52
N VAL A 5 11.03 11.64 -11.52
CA VAL A 5 10.29 12.04 -10.33
C VAL A 5 9.66 10.81 -9.69
N ARG A 6 9.87 10.62 -8.38
CA ARG A 6 9.30 9.49 -7.63
C ARG A 6 8.05 9.93 -6.90
N TYR A 7 6.94 9.28 -7.24
CA TYR A 7 5.67 9.39 -6.53
C TYR A 7 5.68 8.45 -5.32
N LEU A 8 5.31 8.99 -4.16
CA LEU A 8 5.34 8.29 -2.89
C LEU A 8 3.94 7.92 -2.44
N PHE A 9 3.85 6.82 -1.71
CA PHE A 9 2.63 6.38 -1.07
C PHE A 9 2.60 6.90 0.37
N GLU A 10 1.71 7.86 0.62
CA GLU A 10 1.42 8.35 1.97
C GLU A 10 0.27 7.51 2.56
N PRO A 11 0.47 6.77 3.66
CA PRO A 11 -0.60 5.98 4.27
C PRO A 11 -1.65 6.89 4.92
N VAL A 12 -2.92 6.47 4.89
CA VAL A 12 -3.99 7.18 5.59
C VAL A 12 -3.70 7.28 7.10
N THR A 13 -4.00 8.44 7.68
CA THR A 13 -3.81 8.68 9.12
C THR A 13 -5.00 8.19 9.95
N ALA A 14 -4.80 7.91 11.24
CA ALA A 14 -5.90 7.51 12.13
C ALA A 14 -7.03 8.55 12.24
N PRO A 15 -6.76 9.87 12.31
CA PRO A 15 -7.81 10.88 12.23
C PRO A 15 -8.62 10.83 10.92
N GLN A 16 -7.94 10.67 9.76
CA GLN A 16 -8.64 10.51 8.48
C GLN A 16 -9.49 9.24 8.42
N MET A 17 -8.99 8.12 8.93
CA MET A 17 -9.78 6.88 9.01
C MET A 17 -11.06 7.09 9.82
N ARG A 18 -10.96 7.69 11.01
CA ARG A 18 -12.14 8.00 11.84
C ARG A 18 -13.11 8.93 11.12
N TYR A 19 -12.58 9.92 10.40
CA TYR A 19 -13.40 10.87 9.66
C TYR A 19 -14.18 10.19 8.51
N ILE A 20 -13.51 9.32 7.74
CA ILE A 20 -14.15 8.51 6.69
C ILE A 20 -15.27 7.66 7.28
N TRP A 21 -15.00 6.96 8.39
CA TRP A 21 -16.01 6.13 9.07
C TRP A 21 -17.20 6.95 9.58
N GLY A 22 -16.96 8.14 10.11
CA GLY A 22 -18.02 9.06 10.52
C GLY A 22 -18.91 9.48 9.35
N LEU A 23 -18.31 9.82 8.21
CA LEU A 23 -19.05 10.19 6.99
C LEU A 23 -19.83 9.02 6.39
N ALA A 24 -19.27 7.81 6.46
CA ALA A 24 -19.88 6.60 5.91
C ALA A 24 -20.94 5.96 6.82
N LYS A 25 -21.32 6.59 7.94
CA LYS A 25 -22.37 6.05 8.82
C LYS A 25 -23.67 5.82 8.04
N GLY A 26 -24.17 4.58 8.04
CA GLY A 26 -25.33 4.16 7.24
C GLY A 26 -25.04 3.89 5.75
N ARG A 27 -23.77 3.99 5.32
CA ARG A 27 -23.29 3.79 3.94
C ARG A 27 -22.00 2.93 3.91
N THR A 28 -21.87 2.01 4.86
CA THR A 28 -20.66 1.19 5.03
C THR A 28 -20.36 0.32 3.82
N GLU A 29 -21.39 -0.24 3.18
CA GLU A 29 -21.25 -1.07 1.98
C GLU A 29 -20.66 -0.27 0.81
N GLN A 30 -21.21 0.92 0.54
CA GLN A 30 -20.68 1.86 -0.45
C GLN A 30 -19.22 2.22 -0.16
N LEU A 31 -18.85 2.42 1.11
CA LEU A 31 -17.47 2.68 1.50
C LEU A 31 -16.55 1.48 1.16
N TYR A 32 -16.99 0.25 1.43
CA TYR A 32 -16.20 -0.93 1.09
C TYR A 32 -16.07 -1.13 -0.41
N GLU A 33 -17.13 -0.95 -1.19
CA GLU A 33 -17.05 -0.98 -2.66
C GLU A 33 -16.03 0.02 -3.20
N MET A 34 -16.02 1.25 -2.67
CA MET A 34 -15.01 2.24 -3.03
C MET A 34 -13.59 1.78 -2.66
N CYS A 35 -13.40 1.21 -1.48
CA CYS A 35 -12.08 0.70 -1.06
C CYS A 35 -11.61 -0.45 -1.96
N VAL A 36 -12.50 -1.40 -2.29
CA VAL A 36 -12.21 -2.51 -3.20
C VAL A 36 -11.85 -2.00 -4.58
N ARG A 37 -12.62 -1.05 -5.14
CA ARG A 37 -12.33 -0.48 -6.46
C ARG A 37 -10.97 0.22 -6.51
N LEU A 38 -10.57 0.88 -5.43
CA LEU A 38 -9.31 1.65 -5.38
C LEU A 38 -8.10 0.80 -5.04
N THR A 39 -8.26 -0.18 -4.15
CA THR A 39 -7.13 -0.89 -3.52
C THR A 39 -7.18 -2.39 -3.71
N GLY A 40 -8.33 -2.94 -4.10
CA GLY A 40 -8.66 -4.35 -4.08
C GLY A 40 -9.17 -4.86 -2.72
N PHE A 41 -9.02 -4.08 -1.65
CA PHE A 41 -9.37 -4.52 -0.30
C PHE A 41 -10.56 -3.74 0.25
N PRO A 42 -11.51 -4.39 0.96
CA PRO A 42 -12.63 -3.71 1.62
C PRO A 42 -12.16 -3.08 2.94
N SER A 43 -11.13 -2.22 2.89
CA SER A 43 -10.54 -1.66 4.10
C SER A 43 -9.91 -0.28 3.88
N VAL A 44 -10.36 0.70 4.66
CA VAL A 44 -9.88 2.08 4.64
C VAL A 44 -8.37 2.17 4.90
N SER A 45 -7.81 1.26 5.70
CA SER A 45 -6.37 1.30 6.02
C SER A 45 -5.46 0.99 4.84
N PHE A 46 -6.00 0.44 3.76
CA PHE A 46 -5.23 0.21 2.54
C PHE A 46 -5.13 1.46 1.68
N LEU A 47 -5.93 2.51 1.91
CA LEU A 47 -5.93 3.73 1.10
C LEU A 47 -4.65 4.56 1.28
N SER A 48 -4.19 5.18 0.19
CA SER A 48 -3.29 6.32 0.26
C SER A 48 -4.02 7.57 0.77
N MET A 49 -3.28 8.61 1.16
CA MET A 49 -3.88 9.90 1.51
C MET A 49 -4.70 10.49 0.36
N GLN A 50 -4.23 10.37 -0.89
CA GLN A 50 -4.95 10.90 -2.06
C GLN A 50 -6.22 10.10 -2.34
N GLU A 51 -6.16 8.77 -2.25
CA GLU A 51 -7.33 7.89 -2.35
C GLU A 51 -8.34 8.19 -1.22
N ALA A 52 -7.87 8.40 0.01
CA ALA A 52 -8.68 8.79 1.15
C ALA A 52 -9.36 10.15 0.94
N SER A 53 -8.65 11.15 0.41
CA SER A 53 -9.23 12.45 0.05
C SER A 53 -10.36 12.32 -0.96
N TYR A 54 -10.17 11.49 -1.99
CA TYR A 54 -11.22 11.20 -2.98
C TYR A 54 -12.45 10.52 -2.36
N VAL A 55 -12.25 9.54 -1.48
CA VAL A 55 -13.34 8.88 -0.74
C VAL A 55 -14.10 9.88 0.13
N ILE A 56 -13.38 10.74 0.86
CA ILE A 56 -13.99 11.78 1.71
C ILE A 56 -14.87 12.72 0.89
N GLU A 57 -14.38 13.22 -0.25
CA GLU A 57 -15.18 14.09 -1.11
C GLU A 57 -16.42 13.38 -1.65
N THR A 58 -16.27 12.15 -2.12
CA THR A 58 -17.37 11.34 -2.65
C THR A 58 -18.45 11.08 -1.58
N LEU A 59 -18.05 10.82 -0.33
CA LEU A 59 -19.00 10.61 0.77
C LEU A 59 -19.70 11.90 1.20
N LYS A 60 -19.07 13.07 1.05
CA LYS A 60 -19.65 14.37 1.39
C LYS A 60 -20.74 14.83 0.42
N GLY A 61 -20.74 14.33 -0.81
CA GLY A 61 -21.71 14.72 -1.83
C GLY A 61 -21.08 14.76 -3.22
N PRO A 62 -21.55 15.65 -4.12
CA PRO A 62 -21.04 15.70 -5.48
C PRO A 62 -19.55 16.00 -5.48
N THR A 63 -18.75 15.02 -5.88
CA THR A 63 -17.30 15.16 -5.98
C THR A 63 -16.95 15.88 -7.27
N ARG A 64 -15.93 16.73 -7.21
CA ARG A 64 -15.32 17.35 -8.40
C ARG A 64 -14.37 16.39 -9.12
N TRP A 65 -14.06 15.25 -8.52
CA TRP A 65 -13.04 14.33 -8.96
C TRP A 65 -13.68 13.09 -9.55
N LEU A 66 -13.31 12.75 -10.78
CA LEU A 66 -13.73 11.48 -11.38
C LEU A 66 -12.87 10.30 -10.91
N LYS A 67 -11.66 10.59 -10.41
CA LYS A 67 -10.67 9.62 -9.95
C LYS A 67 -9.80 10.24 -8.84
N PRO A 68 -9.10 9.42 -8.03
CA PRO A 68 -8.20 9.95 -7.03
C PRO A 68 -7.15 10.91 -7.60
N PRO A 69 -6.76 11.94 -6.83
CA PRO A 69 -5.58 12.74 -7.13
C PRO A 69 -4.34 11.87 -7.38
N PRO A 70 -3.43 12.30 -8.25
CA PRO A 70 -2.15 11.62 -8.38
C PRO A 70 -1.40 11.66 -7.04
N PRO A 71 -0.63 10.62 -6.69
CA PRO A 71 0.19 10.65 -5.50
C PRO A 71 1.18 11.81 -5.54
N LYS A 72 1.66 12.26 -4.37
CA LYS A 72 2.60 13.37 -4.27
C LYS A 72 4.04 12.93 -4.50
N THR A 73 4.87 13.88 -4.89
CA THR A 73 6.33 13.74 -4.90
C THR A 73 6.91 14.00 -3.52
N ALA A 74 8.16 13.58 -3.27
CA ALA A 74 8.86 13.87 -2.01
C ALA A 74 8.87 15.37 -1.66
N GLU A 75 9.06 16.25 -2.65
CA GLU A 75 9.07 17.70 -2.50
C GLU A 75 7.70 18.26 -2.06
N GLN A 76 6.60 17.61 -2.48
CA GLN A 76 5.22 18.06 -2.19
C GLN A 76 4.68 17.59 -0.83
N ILE A 77 5.29 16.57 -0.23
CA ILE A 77 4.82 15.99 1.04
C ILE A 77 5.30 16.84 2.22
N GLY A 78 6.54 17.34 2.15
CA GLY A 78 7.19 18.01 3.27
C GLY A 78 7.58 17.02 4.38
N GLY A 79 8.73 17.22 5.01
CA GLY A 79 9.25 16.31 6.05
C GLY A 79 10.08 15.13 5.49
N ASP A 80 10.43 14.19 6.37
CA ASP A 80 11.25 13.02 6.00
C ASP A 80 10.42 11.99 5.23
N THR A 81 10.86 11.71 4.01
CA THR A 81 10.22 10.79 3.05
C THR A 81 11.10 9.61 2.69
N THR A 82 12.30 9.48 3.30
CA THR A 82 13.29 8.44 2.98
C THR A 82 12.75 7.03 3.20
N ALA A 83 11.83 6.89 4.14
CA ALA A 83 11.27 5.65 4.62
C ALA A 83 9.94 5.27 3.91
N MET A 84 9.42 6.14 3.03
CA MET A 84 8.14 5.92 2.35
C MET A 84 8.29 5.06 1.08
N PRO A 85 7.41 4.06 0.88
CA PRO A 85 7.41 3.30 -0.36
C PRO A 85 6.95 4.17 -1.53
N SER A 86 7.46 3.86 -2.73
CA SER A 86 6.92 4.44 -3.95
C SER A 86 5.53 3.89 -4.25
N TYR A 87 4.72 4.68 -4.95
CA TYR A 87 3.38 4.26 -5.35
C TYR A 87 3.38 2.95 -6.15
N GLY A 88 4.35 2.77 -7.06
CA GLY A 88 4.46 1.54 -7.86
C GLY A 88 4.77 0.30 -7.02
N GLN A 89 5.59 0.42 -5.98
CA GLN A 89 5.84 -0.70 -5.04
C GLN A 89 4.55 -1.10 -4.33
N MET A 90 3.76 -0.11 -3.90
CA MET A 90 2.49 -0.35 -3.23
C MET A 90 1.44 -1.00 -4.13
N VAL A 91 1.36 -0.59 -5.40
CA VAL A 91 0.49 -1.26 -6.39
C VAL A 91 0.89 -2.74 -6.54
N GLY A 92 2.19 -3.03 -6.62
CA GLY A 92 2.69 -4.40 -6.71
C GLY A 92 2.33 -5.24 -5.47
N ILE A 93 2.53 -4.69 -4.27
CA ILE A 93 2.18 -5.33 -3.00
C ILE A 93 0.68 -5.63 -2.92
N ARG A 94 -0.18 -4.67 -3.27
CA ARG A 94 -1.63 -4.86 -3.25
C ARG A 94 -2.06 -5.94 -4.23
N LYS A 95 -1.59 -5.88 -5.49
CA LYS A 95 -1.92 -6.86 -6.52
C LYS A 95 -1.59 -8.28 -6.06
N LEU A 96 -0.40 -8.45 -5.51
CA LEU A 96 0.04 -9.73 -5.01
C LEU A 96 -0.81 -10.21 -3.83
N ALA A 97 -1.09 -9.36 -2.84
CA ALA A 97 -1.92 -9.75 -1.69
C ALA A 97 -3.33 -10.19 -2.11
N LEU A 98 -3.88 -9.62 -3.20
CA LEU A 98 -5.12 -10.10 -3.81
C LEU A 98 -4.94 -11.49 -4.45
N GLU A 99 -3.88 -11.68 -5.23
CA GLU A 99 -3.59 -12.94 -5.92
C GLU A 99 -3.31 -14.10 -4.95
N THR A 100 -2.77 -13.82 -3.77
CA THR A 100 -2.45 -14.84 -2.75
C THR A 100 -3.55 -14.98 -1.69
N GLY A 101 -4.61 -14.17 -1.74
CA GLY A 101 -5.69 -14.17 -0.74
C GLY A 101 -5.23 -13.74 0.66
N TRP A 102 -4.17 -12.92 0.76
CA TRP A 102 -3.63 -12.51 2.05
C TRP A 102 -4.52 -11.48 2.74
N ASP A 103 -4.83 -11.75 4.01
CA ASP A 103 -5.45 -10.75 4.86
C ASP A 103 -4.44 -9.66 5.29
N LYS A 104 -4.97 -8.63 5.95
CA LYS A 104 -4.21 -7.48 6.44
C LYS A 104 -3.08 -7.88 7.40
N GLU A 105 -3.28 -8.89 8.23
CA GLU A 105 -2.30 -9.32 9.22
C GLU A 105 -1.15 -10.09 8.56
N HIS A 106 -1.45 -10.93 7.59
CA HIS A 106 -0.46 -11.62 6.76
C HIS A 106 0.41 -10.63 6.00
N LEU A 107 -0.20 -9.62 5.38
CA LEU A 107 0.55 -8.60 4.66
C LEU A 107 1.46 -7.80 5.61
N LYS A 108 0.92 -7.37 6.75
CA LYS A 108 1.66 -6.63 7.77
C LYS A 108 2.82 -7.47 8.32
N SER A 109 2.56 -8.71 8.67
CA SER A 109 3.54 -9.65 9.22
C SER A 109 4.63 -9.99 8.20
N HIS A 110 4.28 -10.14 6.92
CA HIS A 110 5.27 -10.38 5.87
C HIS A 110 6.23 -9.20 5.73
N ILE A 111 5.68 -7.99 5.70
CA ILE A 111 6.46 -6.75 5.64
C ILE A 111 7.36 -6.60 6.87
N GLU A 112 6.83 -6.85 8.07
CA GLU A 112 7.60 -6.78 9.31
C GLU A 112 8.69 -7.85 9.38
N ARG A 113 8.42 -9.09 8.95
CA ARG A 113 9.39 -10.21 8.98
C ARG A 113 10.56 -10.01 8.04
N GLN A 114 10.29 -9.52 6.84
CA GLN A 114 11.33 -9.38 5.84
C GLN A 114 12.21 -8.14 6.08
N TYR A 115 11.72 -7.15 6.84
CA TYR A 115 12.39 -5.85 6.93
C TYR A 115 12.63 -5.32 8.33
N LYS A 116 12.15 -5.99 9.39
CA LYS A 116 12.20 -5.52 10.78
C LYS A 116 11.76 -4.05 10.94
N THR A 117 10.89 -3.58 10.04
CA THR A 117 10.48 -2.19 9.94
C THR A 117 8.98 -2.11 9.75
N ALA A 118 8.36 -1.13 10.40
CA ALA A 118 6.97 -0.81 10.17
C ALA A 118 6.76 -0.52 8.67
N PHE A 119 5.54 -0.69 8.17
CA PHE A 119 5.16 -0.36 6.78
C PHE A 119 5.64 1.03 6.29
N ARG A 120 5.91 1.93 7.24
CA ARG A 120 6.40 3.29 7.06
C ARG A 120 7.92 3.42 6.88
N SER A 121 8.68 2.32 6.86
CA SER A 121 10.15 2.38 6.82
C SER A 121 10.82 1.40 5.88
N LEU A 122 10.08 0.92 4.87
CA LEU A 122 10.68 0.14 3.79
C LEU A 122 11.42 1.06 2.82
N ASP A 123 12.74 0.91 2.76
CA ASP A 123 13.52 1.53 1.71
C ASP A 123 13.31 0.86 0.34
N ARG A 124 13.99 1.39 -0.69
CA ARG A 124 13.82 0.94 -2.07
C ARG A 124 14.27 -0.51 -2.30
N GLU A 125 15.37 -0.93 -1.70
CA GLU A 125 15.87 -2.29 -1.83
C GLU A 125 14.99 -3.24 -1.04
N GLN A 126 14.54 -2.80 0.13
CA GLN A 126 13.65 -3.54 0.99
C GLN A 126 12.33 -3.84 0.30
N ALA A 127 11.62 -2.85 -0.23
CA ALA A 127 10.38 -3.09 -0.95
C ALA A 127 10.57 -3.87 -2.27
N ARG A 128 11.76 -3.85 -2.89
CA ARG A 128 12.09 -4.75 -4.02
C ARG A 128 12.31 -6.18 -3.55
N GLY A 129 12.97 -6.37 -2.42
CA GLY A 129 13.10 -7.66 -1.76
C GLY A 129 11.74 -8.23 -1.35
N VAL A 130 10.80 -7.39 -0.88
CA VAL A 130 9.43 -7.79 -0.52
C VAL A 130 8.84 -8.43 -1.76
N TYR A 131 8.84 -7.69 -2.87
CA TYR A 131 8.28 -8.13 -4.12
C TYR A 131 8.98 -9.40 -4.66
N ALA A 132 10.31 -9.47 -4.61
CA ALA A 132 11.07 -10.62 -5.10
C ALA A 132 10.88 -11.88 -4.24
N GLY A 133 10.94 -11.75 -2.91
CA GLY A 133 10.68 -12.84 -1.98
C GLY A 133 9.27 -13.38 -2.12
N LEU A 134 8.31 -12.49 -2.38
CA LEU A 134 6.91 -12.87 -2.59
C LEU A 134 6.62 -13.54 -3.93
N VAL A 135 7.24 -13.06 -5.01
CA VAL A 135 7.20 -13.72 -6.32
C VAL A 135 7.80 -15.13 -6.20
N ASN A 136 8.86 -15.31 -5.41
CA ASN A 136 9.46 -16.62 -5.18
C ASN A 136 8.57 -17.56 -4.36
N ILE A 137 7.84 -17.08 -3.33
CA ILE A 137 6.86 -17.90 -2.57
C ILE A 137 5.76 -18.44 -3.49
N ARG A 138 5.31 -17.65 -4.47
CA ARG A 138 4.33 -18.08 -5.47
C ARG A 138 4.88 -19.11 -6.46
N THR A 139 6.15 -18.97 -6.82
CA THR A 139 6.79 -19.87 -7.80
C THR A 139 7.26 -21.18 -7.16
N TYR A 140 7.57 -21.17 -5.86
CA TYR A 140 8.08 -22.31 -5.10
C TYR A 140 7.37 -22.37 -3.73
N PRO A 141 6.27 -23.13 -3.60
CA PRO A 141 5.54 -23.27 -2.34
C PRO A 141 6.33 -24.07 -1.29
N ASP A 142 7.43 -24.71 -1.67
CA ASP A 142 8.24 -25.51 -0.75
C ASP A 142 9.23 -24.63 0.04
N LYS A 143 9.07 -24.67 1.37
CA LYS A 143 9.72 -23.79 2.35
C LYS A 143 11.26 -23.88 2.30
N ASN A 144 11.79 -25.03 1.86
CA ASN A 144 13.23 -25.30 1.80
C ASN A 144 13.92 -24.61 0.61
N GLU A 145 13.23 -24.46 -0.52
CA GLU A 145 13.80 -23.78 -1.69
C GLU A 145 13.88 -22.27 -1.48
N LEU A 146 12.90 -21.72 -0.74
CA LEU A 146 12.85 -20.30 -0.38
C LEU A 146 14.05 -19.87 0.47
N GLU A 147 14.40 -20.66 1.50
CA GLU A 147 15.58 -20.38 2.33
C GLU A 147 16.89 -20.50 1.53
N SER A 148 16.96 -21.42 0.59
CA SER A 148 18.13 -21.60 -0.29
C SER A 148 18.30 -20.44 -1.29
N GLY A 149 17.19 -19.88 -1.78
CA GLY A 149 17.17 -18.75 -2.71
C GLY A 149 17.53 -17.44 -2.02
N LEU A 150 16.96 -17.21 -0.83
CA LEU A 150 17.29 -16.04 0.00
C LEU A 150 18.76 -16.01 0.42
N ARG A 151 19.35 -17.16 0.80
CA ARG A 151 20.78 -17.26 1.14
C ARG A 151 21.70 -17.01 -0.05
N ARG A 152 21.25 -17.29 -1.29
CA ARG A 152 22.01 -17.01 -2.52
C ARG A 152 21.92 -15.55 -2.96
N ALA A 153 20.80 -14.89 -2.72
CA ALA A 153 20.58 -13.49 -3.11
C ALA A 153 21.21 -12.46 -2.15
N LEU A 154 21.62 -12.89 -0.94
CA LEU A 154 22.22 -12.04 0.11
C LEU A 154 23.74 -12.23 0.26
N ARG A 155 24.40 -12.91 -0.69
CA ARG A 155 25.86 -12.94 -0.87
C ARG A 155 26.23 -12.09 -2.08
#